data_AF-A0A2M4ASB6-F1
#
_entry.id   AF-A0A2M4ASB6-F1
#
_cell.length_a   1.000
_cell.length_b   1.000
_cell.length_c   1.000
_cell.angle_alpha   90.00
_cell.angle_beta   90.00
_cell.angle_gamma   90.00
#
_symmetry.space_group_name_H-M   'P 1'
#
loop_
_entity.id
_entity.type
_entity.pdbx_description
1 polymer ?
#
loop_
_entity_poly.entity_id
_entity_poly.type
_entity_poly.pdbx_seq_one_letter_code
_entity_poly.pdbx_strand_id
1 'polypeptide(L)'
;MKEFCTLLNEIGNSSVMELSGDLNKVALILNNTNRYVRSFDNIIFDGGNEAYIIEIVARLLRFLRRQNYLDEHNKVNELCVTQLRQIAMYLFLNTDVSFRYDLFRVVHVKHLLNTAPQLSKCLLLNCIWGLDLDRFLYEIVSNTPLWFSMQFLDQTISSLRYAKPYEVLERTESLVRSICFAICRTDCDWQKIDRNRYVDHQRTLGKMCDHVAELLCFYNTPDSSKFQGWSKVRKHTYFGYVLWHLFKMVLTGLKLSDRRPRPKPLDSSMAMYELVIEPDRYNTPSSAPASALYSGPTEQALMKINTCLLNTLETCIMH
;
A
#
# COMPACT_ATOMS: atom_id res chain seq x y z
N MET A 1 26.78 22.32 -18.03
CA MET A 1 25.70 21.99 -18.98
C MET A 1 24.88 20.77 -18.54
N LYS A 2 25.45 19.57 -18.40
CA LYS A 2 24.71 18.39 -17.89
C LYS A 2 24.07 18.65 -16.52
N GLU A 3 24.83 19.18 -15.55
CA GLU A 3 24.34 19.50 -14.20
C GLU A 3 23.18 20.50 -14.20
N PHE A 4 23.25 21.53 -15.05
CA PHE A 4 22.20 22.54 -15.19
C PHE A 4 20.92 21.98 -15.82
N CYS A 5 21.04 21.08 -16.81
CA CYS A 5 19.89 20.38 -17.39
C CYS A 5 19.26 19.39 -16.39
N THR A 6 20.05 18.70 -15.57
CA THR A 6 19.50 17.89 -14.46
C THR A 6 18.77 18.75 -13.44
N LEU A 7 19.32 19.91 -13.07
CA LEU A 7 18.71 20.82 -12.10
C LEU A 7 17.41 21.45 -12.65
N LEU A 8 17.36 21.79 -13.95
CA LEU A 8 16.14 22.24 -14.61
C LEU A 8 15.08 21.14 -14.72
N ASN A 9 15.49 19.89 -15.00
CA ASN A 9 14.56 18.74 -14.98
C ASN A 9 14.07 18.43 -13.55
N GLU A 10 14.91 18.62 -12.54
CA GLU A 10 14.52 18.50 -11.12
C GLU A 10 13.54 19.58 -10.68
N ILE A 11 13.70 20.82 -11.17
CA ILE A 11 12.73 21.90 -10.95
C ILE A 11 11.41 21.60 -11.68
N GLY A 12 11.46 21.11 -12.92
CA GLY A 12 10.27 20.67 -13.66
C GLY A 12 9.49 19.56 -12.94
N ASN A 13 10.21 18.61 -12.33
CA ASN A 13 9.65 17.51 -11.54
C ASN A 13 9.29 17.89 -10.09
N SER A 14 9.65 19.10 -9.61
CA SER A 14 9.32 19.55 -8.24
C SER A 14 7.83 19.80 -8.02
N SER A 15 7.05 19.91 -9.11
CA SER A 15 5.60 20.14 -9.10
C SER A 15 4.74 18.91 -8.80
N VAL A 16 5.35 17.72 -8.64
CA VAL A 16 4.62 16.45 -8.46
C VAL A 16 3.81 16.41 -7.15
N MET A 17 4.37 16.96 -6.08
CA MET A 17 3.72 17.07 -4.79
C MET A 17 4.36 18.21 -4.02
N GLU A 18 3.71 19.37 -3.98
CA GLU A 18 4.15 20.51 -3.16
C GLU A 18 3.35 20.54 -1.85
N LEU A 19 3.90 21.17 -0.80
CA LEU A 19 3.19 21.45 0.45
C LEU A 19 2.07 22.48 0.19
N SER A 20 0.99 22.02 -0.42
CA SER A 20 -0.15 22.81 -0.87
C SER A 20 -1.00 23.29 0.30
N GLY A 21 -1.98 24.16 0.01
CA GLY A 21 -2.95 24.62 0.99
C GLY A 21 -3.67 23.47 1.70
N ASP A 22 -3.90 22.34 1.02
CA ASP A 22 -4.64 21.21 1.60
C ASP A 22 -3.74 20.29 2.44
N LEU A 23 -2.50 20.05 2.01
CA LEU A 23 -1.53 19.32 2.86
C LEU A 23 -1.22 20.12 4.13
N ASN A 24 -1.11 21.45 4.05
CA ASN A 24 -0.96 22.30 5.22
C ASN A 24 -2.15 22.20 6.19
N LYS A 25 -3.39 22.13 5.68
CA LYS A 25 -4.57 21.91 6.54
C LYS A 25 -4.54 20.54 7.20
N VAL A 26 -4.14 19.48 6.48
CA VAL A 26 -3.96 18.14 7.06
C VAL A 26 -2.89 18.18 8.15
N ALA A 27 -1.73 18.77 7.88
CA ALA A 27 -0.65 18.95 8.85
C ALA A 27 -1.14 19.72 10.10
N LEU A 28 -1.92 20.78 9.92
CA LEU A 28 -2.51 21.55 11.03
C LEU A 28 -3.47 20.70 11.87
N ILE A 29 -4.31 19.88 11.23
CA ILE A 29 -5.21 18.97 11.94
C ILE A 29 -4.41 17.98 12.77
N LEU A 30 -3.40 17.34 12.17
CA LEU A 30 -2.53 16.35 12.84
C LEU A 30 -1.76 16.98 14.00
N ASN A 31 -1.17 18.16 13.81
CA ASN A 31 -0.47 18.89 14.88
C ASN A 31 -1.40 19.22 16.05
N ASN A 32 -2.62 19.69 15.75
CA ASN A 32 -3.60 20.01 16.78
C ASN A 32 -4.06 18.76 17.53
N THR A 33 -4.30 17.64 16.86
CA THR A 33 -4.73 16.42 17.54
C THR A 33 -3.61 15.77 18.34
N ASN A 34 -2.38 15.78 17.83
CA ASN A 34 -1.20 15.33 18.57
C ASN A 34 -1.01 16.09 19.89
N ARG A 35 -1.32 17.40 19.90
CA ARG A 35 -1.21 18.25 21.09
C ARG A 35 -2.40 18.15 22.04
N TYR A 36 -3.62 18.12 21.52
CA TYR A 36 -4.83 18.33 22.33
C TYR A 36 -5.74 17.10 22.48
N VAL A 37 -5.57 16.07 21.65
CA VAL A 37 -6.34 14.81 21.77
C VAL A 37 -5.49 13.78 22.50
N ARG A 38 -4.37 13.39 21.89
CA ARG A 38 -3.38 12.49 22.48
C ARG A 38 -2.12 12.53 21.62
N SER A 39 -0.95 12.48 22.26
CA SER A 39 0.33 12.35 21.56
C SER A 39 0.37 11.05 20.75
N PHE A 40 0.80 11.15 19.49
CA PHE A 40 0.83 10.05 18.54
C PHE A 40 1.84 8.97 18.93
N ASP A 41 2.92 9.33 19.63
CA ASP A 41 3.90 8.42 20.21
C ASP A 41 3.24 7.42 21.20
N ASN A 42 2.09 7.79 21.78
CA ASN A 42 1.34 6.96 22.72
C ASN A 42 0.23 6.12 22.08
N ILE A 43 0.02 6.21 20.76
CA ILE A 43 -1.00 5.48 20.02
C ILE A 43 -0.32 4.41 19.18
N ILE A 44 0.22 3.36 19.81
CA ILE A 44 0.97 2.29 19.11
C ILE A 44 0.09 1.08 18.78
N PHE A 45 -1.03 0.92 19.50
CA PHE A 45 -2.03 -0.15 19.32
C PHE A 45 -3.45 0.39 19.56
N ASP A 46 -4.47 -0.30 19.04
CA ASP A 46 -5.87 0.16 19.12
C ASP A 46 -6.41 0.14 20.56
N GLY A 47 -6.08 -0.91 21.32
CA GLY A 47 -6.59 -1.15 22.66
C GLY A 47 -6.40 0.04 23.61
N GLY A 48 -7.47 0.60 24.16
CA GLY A 48 -7.43 1.76 25.05
C GLY A 48 -7.11 3.10 24.36
N ASN A 49 -6.97 3.09 23.03
CA ASN A 49 -6.77 4.28 22.21
C ASN A 49 -7.96 4.60 21.30
N GLU A 50 -9.01 3.78 21.31
CA GLU A 50 -10.09 3.78 20.33
C GLU A 50 -10.78 5.14 20.23
N ALA A 51 -11.13 5.74 21.37
CA ALA A 51 -11.80 7.05 21.41
C ALA A 51 -10.92 8.17 20.82
N TYR A 52 -9.61 8.13 21.06
CA TYR A 52 -8.67 9.13 20.54
C TYR A 52 -8.48 8.96 19.03
N ILE A 53 -8.35 7.72 18.56
CA ILE A 53 -8.26 7.39 17.14
C ILE A 53 -9.52 7.88 16.42
N ILE A 54 -10.72 7.58 16.94
CA ILE A 54 -11.99 8.01 16.37
C ILE A 54 -12.06 9.54 16.24
N GLU A 55 -11.65 10.29 17.26
CA GLU A 55 -11.63 11.76 17.21
C GLU A 55 -10.64 12.30 16.17
N ILE A 56 -9.44 11.70 16.06
CA ILE A 56 -8.44 12.09 15.05
C ILE A 56 -9.00 11.85 13.64
N VAL A 57 -9.54 10.66 13.39
CA VAL A 57 -10.16 10.29 12.11
C VAL A 57 -11.33 11.21 11.79
N ALA A 58 -12.20 11.49 12.76
CA ALA A 58 -13.36 12.36 12.56
C ALA A 58 -12.97 13.78 12.13
N ARG A 59 -11.87 14.34 12.67
CA ARG A 59 -11.39 15.67 12.27
C ARG A 59 -10.83 15.69 10.85
N LEU A 60 -10.07 14.67 10.46
CA LEU A 60 -9.61 14.51 9.09
C LEU A 60 -10.80 14.31 8.14
N LEU A 61 -11.74 13.44 8.49
CA LEU A 61 -12.93 13.16 7.69
C LEU A 61 -13.78 14.41 7.45
N ARG A 62 -13.98 15.20 8.51
CA ARG A 62 -14.69 16.49 8.43
C ARG A 62 -14.01 17.45 7.46
N PHE A 63 -12.68 17.47 7.42
CA PHE A 63 -11.94 18.27 6.46
C PHE A 63 -12.14 17.77 5.02
N LEU A 64 -11.96 16.47 4.77
CA LEU A 64 -12.11 15.88 3.43
C LEU A 64 -13.51 16.11 2.86
N ARG A 65 -14.56 15.93 3.68
CA ARG A 65 -15.95 16.20 3.29
C ARG A 65 -16.20 17.69 3.01
N ARG A 66 -15.64 18.60 3.82
CA ARG A 66 -15.76 20.05 3.59
C ARG A 66 -15.09 20.53 2.30
N GLN A 67 -14.05 19.85 1.85
CA GLN A 67 -13.41 20.13 0.55
C GLN A 67 -14.07 19.38 -0.62
N ASN A 68 -15.18 18.68 -0.38
CA ASN A 68 -15.87 17.85 -1.37
C ASN A 68 -14.98 16.75 -1.98
N TYR A 69 -13.97 16.28 -1.24
CA TYR A 69 -13.16 15.13 -1.66
C TYR A 69 -13.90 13.81 -1.42
N LEU A 70 -14.71 13.77 -0.37
CA LEU A 70 -15.56 12.65 -0.01
C LEU A 70 -17.01 13.14 0.11
N ASP A 71 -17.97 12.33 -0.34
CA ASP A 71 -19.40 12.59 -0.13
C ASP A 71 -19.85 12.19 1.29
N GLU A 72 -21.15 12.33 1.58
CA GLU A 72 -21.73 11.97 2.88
C GLU A 72 -21.60 10.48 3.23
N HIS A 73 -21.45 9.64 2.21
CA HIS A 73 -21.26 8.19 2.28
C HIS A 73 -19.79 7.79 2.13
N ASN A 74 -18.85 8.73 2.27
CA ASN A 74 -17.40 8.54 2.09
C ASN A 74 -16.97 8.05 0.69
N LYS A 75 -17.81 8.23 -0.33
CA LYS A 75 -17.38 7.95 -1.70
C LYS A 75 -16.47 9.05 -2.20
N VAL A 76 -15.41 8.63 -2.88
CA VAL A 76 -14.43 9.52 -3.48
C VAL A 76 -15.05 10.33 -4.62
N ASN A 77 -14.82 11.63 -4.60
CA ASN A 77 -15.06 12.48 -5.75
C ASN A 77 -13.96 12.25 -6.80
N GLU A 78 -14.32 11.69 -7.96
CA GLU A 78 -13.36 11.32 -9.01
C GLU A 78 -12.55 12.53 -9.54
N LEU A 79 -13.06 13.76 -9.41
CA LEU A 79 -12.32 14.99 -9.77
C LEU A 79 -11.20 15.33 -8.77
N CYS A 80 -11.24 14.78 -7.56
CA CYS A 80 -10.32 15.08 -6.46
C CYS A 80 -9.38 13.91 -6.13
N VAL A 81 -9.33 12.89 -7.00
CA VAL A 81 -8.55 11.67 -6.78
C VAL A 81 -7.06 11.99 -6.59
N THR A 82 -6.49 12.89 -7.39
CA THR A 82 -5.07 13.26 -7.28
C THR A 82 -4.74 13.88 -5.93
N GLN A 83 -5.61 14.76 -5.41
CA GLN A 83 -5.46 15.40 -4.11
C GLN A 83 -5.56 14.36 -2.99
N LEU A 84 -6.50 13.41 -3.10
CA LEU A 84 -6.62 12.33 -2.12
C LEU A 84 -5.42 11.38 -2.14
N ARG A 85 -4.85 11.08 -3.32
CA ARG A 85 -3.58 10.33 -3.40
C ARG A 85 -2.44 11.07 -2.73
N GLN A 86 -2.33 12.38 -2.95
CA GLN A 86 -1.32 13.22 -2.29
C GLN A 86 -1.53 13.20 -0.76
N ILE A 87 -2.76 13.34 -0.27
CA ILE A 87 -3.07 13.26 1.16
C ILE A 87 -2.69 11.89 1.72
N ALA A 88 -3.09 10.80 1.06
CA ALA A 88 -2.73 9.44 1.48
C ALA A 88 -1.20 9.29 1.54
N MET A 89 -0.49 9.63 0.46
CA MET A 89 0.97 9.55 0.41
C MET A 89 1.63 10.41 1.50
N TYR A 90 1.09 11.61 1.77
CA TYR A 90 1.59 12.49 2.83
C TYR A 90 1.51 11.85 4.22
N LEU A 91 0.42 11.12 4.52
CA LEU A 91 0.30 10.36 5.77
C LEU A 91 1.35 9.26 5.87
N PHE A 92 1.57 8.50 4.78
CA PHE A 92 2.60 7.45 4.73
C PHE A 92 4.02 8.01 4.90
N LEU A 93 4.32 9.16 4.30
CA LEU A 93 5.62 9.83 4.41
C LEU A 93 5.90 10.40 5.81
N ASN A 94 4.86 10.70 6.59
CA ASN A 94 4.96 11.17 7.97
C ASN A 94 4.56 10.07 8.98
N THR A 95 4.88 8.81 8.68
CA THR A 95 4.73 7.70 9.63
C THR A 95 6.09 7.34 10.23
N ASP A 96 6.13 7.07 11.53
CA ASP A 96 7.30 6.63 12.28
C ASP A 96 7.76 5.24 11.80
N VAL A 97 8.61 5.25 10.78
CA VAL A 97 9.14 4.07 10.11
C VAL A 97 10.60 4.31 9.76
N SER A 98 11.45 3.35 10.11
CA SER A 98 12.82 3.31 9.63
C SER A 98 12.86 2.77 8.20
N PHE A 99 13.04 3.66 7.24
CA PHE A 99 13.26 3.26 5.85
C PHE A 99 14.70 2.83 5.63
N ARG A 100 14.89 1.83 4.76
CA ARG A 100 16.22 1.37 4.36
C ARG A 100 17.04 2.48 3.69
N TYR A 101 16.36 3.31 2.91
CA TYR A 101 16.99 4.38 2.16
C TYR A 101 16.48 5.73 2.65
N ASP A 102 17.37 6.72 2.55
CA ASP A 102 17.13 8.06 3.03
C ASP A 102 16.17 8.82 2.09
N LEU A 103 14.93 9.00 2.55
CA LEU A 103 13.89 9.73 1.83
C LEU A 103 14.22 11.22 1.65
N PHE A 104 15.13 11.81 2.45
CA PHE A 104 15.56 13.20 2.26
C PHE A 104 16.30 13.41 0.93
N ARG A 105 16.77 12.33 0.31
CA ARG A 105 17.41 12.36 -1.02
C ARG A 105 16.41 12.41 -2.17
N VAL A 106 15.12 12.15 -1.92
CA VAL A 106 14.09 12.18 -2.96
C VAL A 106 13.55 13.61 -3.10
N VAL A 107 13.95 14.28 -4.20
CA VAL A 107 13.78 15.73 -4.40
C VAL A 107 12.33 16.21 -4.21
N HIS A 108 11.35 15.47 -4.73
CA HIS A 108 9.94 15.87 -4.72
C HIS A 108 9.18 15.49 -3.44
N VAL A 109 9.77 14.72 -2.50
CA VAL A 109 9.11 14.42 -1.20
C VAL A 109 9.86 14.95 0.02
N LYS A 110 11.17 15.26 -0.09
CA LYS A 110 12.00 15.68 1.05
C LYS A 110 11.43 16.84 1.86
N HIS A 111 10.72 17.77 1.20
CA HIS A 111 10.15 18.96 1.81
C HIS A 111 8.83 18.69 2.57
N LEU A 112 8.28 17.49 2.43
CA LEU A 112 7.04 17.04 3.10
C LEU A 112 7.33 16.23 4.36
N LEU A 113 8.54 15.69 4.49
CA LEU A 113 8.96 14.88 5.63
C LEU A 113 9.03 15.73 6.90
N ASN A 114 8.56 15.18 8.02
CA ASN A 114 8.57 15.83 9.34
C ASN A 114 7.82 17.17 9.38
N THR A 115 6.88 17.41 8.46
CA THR A 115 6.03 18.62 8.48
C THR A 115 4.74 18.41 9.29
N ALA A 116 4.42 17.15 9.60
CA ALA A 116 3.38 16.74 10.54
C ALA A 116 4.02 15.89 11.67
N PRO A 117 3.35 15.75 12.83
CA PRO A 117 3.77 14.78 13.84
C PRO A 117 3.77 13.37 13.24
N GLN A 118 4.79 12.59 13.58
CA GLN A 118 4.95 11.24 13.05
C GLN A 118 3.82 10.35 13.55
N LEU A 119 3.08 9.72 12.62
CA LEU A 119 2.04 8.77 12.94
C LEU A 119 2.68 7.43 13.30
N SER A 120 2.15 6.71 14.28
CA SER A 120 2.45 5.27 14.37
C SER A 120 1.82 4.54 13.17
N LYS A 121 2.33 3.36 12.82
CA LYS A 121 1.69 2.51 11.79
C LYS A 121 0.23 2.20 12.15
N CYS A 122 -0.07 1.98 13.43
CA CYS A 122 -1.42 1.72 13.91
C CYS A 122 -2.34 2.92 13.63
N LEU A 123 -1.92 4.14 13.98
CA LEU A 123 -2.71 5.34 13.73
C LEU A 123 -2.88 5.59 12.23
N LEU A 124 -1.81 5.42 11.44
CA LEU A 124 -1.87 5.52 9.98
C LEU A 124 -2.97 4.62 9.41
N LEU A 125 -2.94 3.32 9.74
CA LEU A 125 -3.89 2.37 9.17
C LEU A 125 -5.33 2.66 9.61
N ASN A 126 -5.54 3.09 10.85
CA ASN A 126 -6.85 3.55 11.29
C ASN A 126 -7.32 4.80 10.54
N CYS A 127 -6.43 5.74 10.23
CA CYS A 127 -6.77 6.87 9.34
C CYS A 127 -7.13 6.39 7.94
N ILE A 128 -6.39 5.46 7.35
CA ILE A 128 -6.71 4.94 6.01
C ILE A 128 -8.08 4.25 5.98
N TRP A 129 -8.36 3.37 6.95
CA TRP A 129 -9.65 2.68 7.02
C TRP A 129 -10.80 3.61 7.37
N GLY A 130 -10.62 4.49 8.36
CA GLY A 130 -11.68 5.38 8.83
C GLY A 130 -12.03 6.50 7.86
N LEU A 131 -11.16 6.80 6.89
CA LEU A 131 -11.38 7.77 5.83
C LEU A 131 -11.77 7.12 4.49
N ASP A 132 -11.94 5.80 4.45
CA ASP A 132 -12.19 5.02 3.23
C ASP A 132 -11.18 5.30 2.11
N LEU A 133 -9.89 5.39 2.48
CA LEU A 133 -8.77 5.65 1.57
C LEU A 133 -8.03 4.35 1.18
N ASP A 134 -8.67 3.21 1.33
CA ASP A 134 -8.08 1.87 1.10
C ASP A 134 -7.59 1.69 -0.35
N ARG A 135 -8.33 2.22 -1.33
CA ARG A 135 -7.91 2.29 -2.73
C ARG A 135 -6.50 2.89 -2.88
N PHE A 136 -6.19 3.94 -2.13
CA PHE A 136 -4.90 4.63 -2.20
C PHE A 136 -3.79 3.86 -1.50
N LEU A 137 -4.10 3.12 -0.43
CA LEU A 137 -3.16 2.15 0.14
C LEU A 137 -2.77 1.08 -0.91
N TYR A 138 -3.73 0.54 -1.66
CA TYR A 138 -3.45 -0.44 -2.72
C TYR A 138 -2.59 0.16 -3.85
N GLU A 139 -2.87 1.41 -4.23
CA GLU A 139 -2.04 2.15 -5.19
C GLU A 139 -0.61 2.35 -4.65
N ILE A 140 -0.44 2.74 -3.38
CA ILE A 140 0.87 2.90 -2.75
C ILE A 140 1.62 1.56 -2.75
N VAL A 141 0.98 0.46 -2.34
CA VAL A 141 1.60 -0.88 -2.32
C VAL A 141 2.05 -1.29 -3.72
N SER A 142 1.23 -1.03 -4.74
CA SER A 142 1.47 -1.39 -6.14
C SER A 142 2.59 -0.56 -6.79
N ASN A 143 2.62 0.75 -6.51
CA ASN A 143 3.36 1.72 -7.32
C ASN A 143 4.62 2.28 -6.63
N THR A 144 4.75 2.15 -5.32
CA THR A 144 6.00 2.51 -4.61
C THR A 144 7.01 1.35 -4.65
N PRO A 145 8.31 1.62 -4.45
CA PRO A 145 9.31 0.56 -4.32
C PRO A 145 8.97 -0.44 -3.20
N LEU A 146 9.29 -1.72 -3.40
CA LEU A 146 8.97 -2.79 -2.43
C LEU A 146 9.51 -2.51 -1.02
N TRP A 147 10.70 -1.89 -0.94
CA TRP A 147 11.33 -1.54 0.33
C TRP A 147 10.53 -0.51 1.15
N PHE A 148 9.70 0.30 0.49
CA PHE A 148 8.82 1.27 1.11
C PHE A 148 7.52 0.61 1.55
N SER A 149 6.80 -0.03 0.63
CA SER A 149 5.49 -0.62 0.91
C SER A 149 5.54 -1.75 1.93
N MET A 150 6.61 -2.56 1.95
CA MET A 150 6.77 -3.66 2.91
C MET A 150 6.75 -3.20 4.37
N GLN A 151 7.06 -1.93 4.64
CA GLN A 151 7.10 -1.42 6.01
C GLN A 151 5.72 -1.35 6.67
N PHE A 152 4.67 -1.30 5.86
CA PHE A 152 3.30 -1.09 6.33
C PHE A 152 2.47 -2.37 6.35
N LEU A 153 2.85 -3.38 5.55
CA LEU A 153 2.06 -4.60 5.35
C LEU A 153 1.82 -5.39 6.64
N ASP A 154 2.82 -5.51 7.52
CA ASP A 154 2.66 -6.16 8.83
C ASP A 154 1.48 -5.57 9.62
N GLN A 155 1.42 -4.23 9.72
CA GLN A 155 0.36 -3.55 10.43
C GLN A 155 -0.96 -3.57 9.66
N THR A 156 -0.92 -3.48 8.33
CA THR A 156 -2.10 -3.64 7.47
C THR A 156 -2.78 -4.98 7.74
N ILE A 157 -2.03 -6.08 7.71
CA ILE A 157 -2.54 -7.44 7.96
C ILE A 157 -3.10 -7.56 9.38
N SER A 158 -2.37 -7.05 10.38
CA SER A 158 -2.83 -7.03 11.76
C SER A 158 -4.19 -6.33 11.92
N SER A 159 -4.35 -5.17 11.28
CA SER A 159 -5.60 -4.39 11.35
C SER A 159 -6.82 -5.08 10.73
N LEU A 160 -6.62 -5.98 9.75
CA LEU A 160 -7.73 -6.75 9.13
C LEU A 160 -8.38 -7.74 10.11
N ARG A 161 -7.69 -8.10 11.20
CA ARG A 161 -8.26 -8.95 12.26
C ARG A 161 -9.50 -8.34 12.89
N TYR A 162 -9.64 -7.01 12.88
CA TYR A 162 -10.79 -6.30 13.44
C TYR A 162 -11.86 -5.93 12.41
N ALA A 163 -11.59 -6.10 11.11
CA ALA A 163 -12.52 -5.76 10.04
C ALA A 163 -13.67 -6.78 9.90
N LYS A 164 -14.77 -6.38 9.24
CA LYS A 164 -15.92 -7.28 9.02
C LYS A 164 -15.56 -8.38 8.00
N PRO A 165 -16.19 -9.57 8.05
CA PRO A 165 -15.83 -10.68 7.17
C PRO A 165 -15.80 -10.32 5.67
N TYR A 166 -16.82 -9.65 5.15
CA TYR A 166 -16.85 -9.25 3.74
C TYR A 166 -15.78 -8.22 3.38
N GLU A 167 -15.51 -7.25 4.26
CA GLU A 167 -14.45 -6.26 4.08
C GLU A 167 -13.08 -6.93 4.04
N VAL A 168 -12.85 -7.95 4.87
CA VAL A 168 -11.60 -8.73 4.87
C VAL A 168 -11.36 -9.40 3.52
N LEU A 169 -12.40 -9.97 2.88
CA LEU A 169 -12.24 -10.62 1.57
C LEU A 169 -11.82 -9.61 0.49
N GLU A 170 -12.51 -8.47 0.41
CA GLU A 170 -12.22 -7.44 -0.60
C GLU A 170 -10.84 -6.80 -0.40
N ARG A 171 -10.50 -6.47 0.85
CA ARG A 171 -9.20 -5.88 1.19
C ARG A 171 -8.06 -6.87 0.95
N THR A 172 -8.27 -8.15 1.28
CA THR A 172 -7.27 -9.19 1.03
C THR A 172 -7.05 -9.41 -0.47
N GLU A 173 -8.12 -9.52 -1.26
CA GLU A 173 -7.99 -9.60 -2.73
C GLU A 173 -7.17 -8.42 -3.25
N SER A 174 -7.53 -7.20 -2.84
CA SER A 174 -6.90 -5.98 -3.34
C SER A 174 -5.42 -5.88 -2.93
N LEU A 175 -5.06 -6.28 -1.71
CA LEU A 175 -3.69 -6.32 -1.23
C LEU A 175 -2.85 -7.38 -1.96
N VAL A 176 -3.35 -8.62 -2.09
CA VAL A 176 -2.63 -9.68 -2.81
C VAL A 176 -2.35 -9.26 -4.25
N ARG A 177 -3.36 -8.72 -4.95
CA ARG A 177 -3.18 -8.21 -6.30
C ARG A 177 -2.15 -7.09 -6.38
N SER A 178 -2.18 -6.17 -5.41
CA SER A 178 -1.24 -5.04 -5.34
C SER A 178 0.19 -5.50 -5.11
N ILE A 179 0.40 -6.47 -4.22
CA ILE A 179 1.71 -7.08 -3.95
C ILE A 179 2.24 -7.78 -5.21
N CYS A 180 1.42 -8.60 -5.87
CA CYS A 180 1.81 -9.27 -7.11
C CYS A 180 2.20 -8.26 -8.20
N PHE A 181 1.41 -7.19 -8.35
CA PHE A 181 1.72 -6.13 -9.31
C PHE A 181 3.03 -5.40 -8.96
N ALA A 182 3.26 -5.09 -7.69
CA ALA A 182 4.48 -4.45 -7.22
C ALA A 182 5.73 -5.32 -7.51
N ILE A 183 5.64 -6.63 -7.26
CA ILE A 183 6.69 -7.60 -7.58
C ILE A 183 7.01 -7.57 -9.08
N CYS A 184 5.99 -7.70 -9.94
CA CYS A 184 6.17 -7.68 -11.39
C CYS A 184 6.76 -6.35 -11.91
N ARG A 185 6.29 -5.22 -11.35
CA ARG A 185 6.69 -3.88 -11.77
C ARG A 185 8.13 -3.56 -11.38
N THR A 186 8.59 -4.06 -10.25
CA THR A 186 9.94 -3.80 -9.70
C THR A 186 10.97 -4.86 -10.11
N ASP A 187 10.60 -5.79 -10.98
CA ASP A 187 11.49 -6.83 -11.48
C ASP A 187 12.73 -6.23 -12.16
N CYS A 188 13.90 -6.62 -11.65
CA CYS A 188 15.20 -6.22 -12.18
C CYS A 188 16.21 -7.37 -12.00
N ASP A 189 17.07 -7.56 -13.00
CA ASP A 189 18.11 -8.60 -12.95
C ASP A 189 19.32 -8.13 -12.12
N TRP A 190 19.14 -8.11 -10.80
CA TRP A 190 20.15 -7.69 -9.84
C TRP A 190 21.44 -8.50 -9.90
N GLN A 191 21.37 -9.75 -10.38
CA GLN A 191 22.52 -10.63 -10.48
C GLN A 191 23.60 -10.06 -11.40
N LYS A 192 23.17 -9.31 -12.43
CA LYS A 192 24.06 -8.62 -13.38
C LYS A 192 24.56 -7.26 -12.89
N ILE A 193 23.94 -6.69 -11.86
CA ILE A 193 24.20 -5.32 -11.40
C ILE A 193 25.03 -5.31 -10.11
N ASP A 194 24.54 -5.96 -9.05
CA ASP A 194 25.16 -5.96 -7.72
C ASP A 194 24.68 -7.17 -6.90
N ARG A 195 25.63 -8.00 -6.47
CA ARG A 195 25.37 -9.21 -5.69
C ARG A 195 24.69 -8.92 -4.35
N ASN A 196 25.06 -7.84 -3.66
CA ASN A 196 24.44 -7.51 -2.37
C ASN A 196 22.98 -7.10 -2.57
N ARG A 197 22.70 -6.29 -3.60
CA ARG A 197 21.33 -5.92 -3.96
C ARG A 197 20.51 -7.11 -4.42
N TYR A 198 21.12 -8.07 -5.10
CA TYR A 198 20.45 -9.32 -5.47
C TYR A 198 19.94 -10.09 -4.25
N VAL A 199 20.81 -10.31 -3.25
CA VAL A 199 20.44 -11.00 -2.00
C VAL A 199 19.34 -10.24 -1.27
N ASP A 200 19.44 -8.92 -1.20
CA ASP A 200 18.43 -8.15 -0.49
C ASP A 200 17.09 -8.05 -1.24
N HIS A 201 17.12 -8.02 -2.57
CA HIS A 201 15.93 -8.11 -3.39
C HIS A 201 15.24 -9.46 -3.17
N GLN A 202 15.98 -10.56 -3.14
CA GLN A 202 15.44 -11.88 -2.80
C GLN A 202 14.79 -11.91 -1.42
N ARG A 203 15.42 -11.32 -0.40
CA ARG A 203 14.83 -11.19 0.95
C ARG A 203 13.55 -10.38 0.94
N THR A 204 13.54 -9.28 0.20
CA THR A 204 12.36 -8.41 0.05
C THR A 204 11.20 -9.17 -0.60
N LEU A 205 11.47 -9.89 -1.70
CA LEU A 205 10.48 -10.74 -2.37
C LEU A 205 9.99 -11.86 -1.44
N GLY A 206 10.89 -12.50 -0.69
CA GLY A 206 10.53 -13.52 0.31
C GLY A 206 9.54 -12.99 1.33
N LYS A 207 9.82 -11.81 1.91
CA LYS A 207 8.93 -11.15 2.87
C LYS A 207 7.57 -10.79 2.24
N MET A 208 7.54 -10.34 0.98
CA MET A 208 6.29 -10.10 0.26
C MET A 208 5.46 -11.40 0.07
N CYS A 209 6.10 -12.52 -0.25
CA CYS A 209 5.42 -13.81 -0.32
C CYS A 209 4.85 -14.23 1.03
N ASP A 210 5.58 -13.97 2.12
CA ASP A 210 5.14 -14.33 3.47
C ASP A 210 3.92 -13.48 3.89
N HIS A 211 3.89 -12.18 3.56
CA HIS A 211 2.69 -11.34 3.72
C HIS A 211 1.49 -11.86 2.94
N VAL A 212 1.68 -12.35 1.71
CA VAL A 212 0.60 -12.96 0.94
C VAL A 212 0.09 -14.23 1.63
N ALA A 213 0.99 -15.08 2.14
CA ALA A 213 0.58 -16.27 2.89
C ALA A 213 -0.23 -15.91 4.14
N GLU A 214 0.21 -14.91 4.90
CA GLU A 214 -0.53 -14.41 6.09
C GLU A 214 -1.90 -13.84 5.73
N LEU A 215 -2.00 -13.10 4.62
CA LEU A 215 -3.28 -12.62 4.10
C LEU A 215 -4.23 -13.78 3.76
N LEU A 216 -3.72 -14.85 3.17
CA LEU A 216 -4.52 -16.03 2.82
C LEU A 216 -4.98 -16.83 4.05
N CYS A 217 -4.38 -16.63 5.23
CA CYS A 217 -4.89 -17.22 6.47
C CYS A 217 -6.32 -16.73 6.81
N PHE A 218 -6.73 -15.54 6.34
CA PHE A 218 -8.13 -15.09 6.50
C PHE A 218 -9.13 -15.93 5.70
N TYR A 219 -8.67 -16.69 4.70
CA TYR A 219 -9.47 -17.63 3.91
C TYR A 219 -9.38 -19.05 4.48
N ASN A 220 -8.17 -19.50 4.83
CA ASN A 220 -7.92 -20.85 5.32
C ASN A 220 -8.48 -21.09 6.73
N THR A 221 -8.32 -20.12 7.63
CA THR A 221 -8.70 -20.23 9.04
C THR A 221 -9.45 -18.99 9.49
N PRO A 222 -10.67 -18.76 8.96
CA PRO A 222 -11.45 -17.59 9.32
C PRO A 222 -11.89 -17.65 10.79
N ASP A 223 -11.85 -16.52 11.49
CA ASP A 223 -12.23 -16.43 12.89
C ASP A 223 -13.71 -16.78 13.08
N SER A 224 -13.98 -17.93 13.69
CA SER A 224 -15.33 -18.48 13.87
C SER A 224 -16.24 -17.57 14.69
N SER A 225 -15.66 -16.74 15.58
CA SER A 225 -16.43 -15.78 16.40
C SER A 225 -17.14 -14.73 15.54
N LYS A 226 -16.55 -14.34 14.39
CA LYS A 226 -17.15 -13.37 13.46
C LYS A 226 -18.41 -13.87 12.75
N PHE A 227 -18.64 -15.19 12.77
CA PHE A 227 -19.80 -15.83 12.15
C PHE A 227 -20.84 -16.30 13.17
N GLN A 228 -20.66 -15.95 14.44
CA GLN A 228 -21.61 -16.25 15.49
C GLN A 228 -22.96 -15.57 15.18
N GLY A 229 -24.06 -16.32 15.30
CA GLY A 229 -25.40 -15.82 14.99
C GLY A 229 -25.76 -15.75 13.50
N TRP A 230 -24.87 -16.13 12.58
CA TRP A 230 -25.21 -16.18 11.15
C TRP A 230 -26.07 -17.39 10.82
N SER A 231 -27.10 -17.18 9.99
CA SER A 231 -27.92 -18.26 9.43
C SER A 231 -27.11 -19.14 8.48
N LYS A 232 -27.56 -20.38 8.26
CA LYS A 232 -26.95 -21.31 7.29
C LYS A 232 -26.88 -20.70 5.88
N VAL A 233 -27.96 -20.05 5.45
CA VAL A 233 -28.03 -19.38 4.15
C VAL A 233 -26.98 -18.29 4.04
N ARG A 234 -26.85 -17.42 5.05
CA ARG A 234 -25.86 -16.34 5.06
C ARG A 234 -24.43 -16.87 5.02
N LYS A 235 -24.14 -17.94 5.76
CA LYS A 235 -22.83 -18.61 5.70
C LYS A 235 -22.56 -19.18 4.30
N HIS A 236 -23.53 -19.87 3.70
CA HIS A 236 -23.38 -20.40 2.35
C HIS A 236 -23.13 -19.30 1.31
N THR A 237 -23.89 -18.20 1.37
CA THR A 237 -23.65 -17.03 0.51
C THR A 237 -22.24 -16.48 0.70
N TYR A 238 -21.78 -16.34 1.94
CA TYR A 238 -20.42 -15.88 2.23
C TYR A 238 -19.34 -16.81 1.64
N PHE A 239 -19.48 -18.13 1.76
CA PHE A 239 -18.54 -19.07 1.11
C PHE A 239 -18.53 -18.92 -0.42
N GLY A 240 -19.67 -18.61 -1.04
CA GLY A 240 -19.71 -18.22 -2.46
C GLY A 240 -18.84 -17.01 -2.76
N TYR A 241 -18.87 -15.97 -1.92
CA TYR A 241 -17.99 -14.80 -2.04
C TYR A 241 -16.51 -15.17 -1.81
N VAL A 242 -16.21 -16.02 -0.82
CA VAL A 242 -14.85 -16.53 -0.56
C VAL A 242 -14.26 -17.15 -1.82
N LEU A 243 -14.98 -18.10 -2.44
CA LEU A 243 -14.54 -18.74 -3.68
C LEU A 243 -14.39 -17.74 -4.82
N TRP A 244 -15.34 -16.81 -4.98
CA TRP A 244 -15.27 -15.79 -6.02
C TRP A 244 -14.01 -14.91 -5.91
N HIS A 245 -13.70 -14.42 -4.71
CA HIS A 245 -12.48 -13.65 -4.47
C HIS A 245 -11.21 -14.50 -4.70
N LEU A 246 -11.19 -15.77 -4.26
CA LEU A 246 -10.07 -16.69 -4.52
C LEU A 246 -9.83 -16.91 -6.01
N PHE A 247 -10.88 -17.19 -6.78
CA PHE A 247 -10.76 -17.36 -8.23
C PHE A 247 -10.21 -16.12 -8.91
N LYS A 248 -10.63 -14.92 -8.48
CA LYS A 248 -10.06 -13.66 -9.00
C LYS A 248 -8.59 -13.51 -8.68
N MET A 249 -8.16 -13.83 -7.45
CA MET A 249 -6.74 -13.77 -7.07
C MET A 249 -5.91 -14.78 -7.86
N VAL A 250 -6.36 -16.04 -7.96
CA VAL A 250 -5.70 -17.10 -8.76
C VAL A 250 -5.58 -16.67 -10.22
N LEU A 251 -6.68 -16.20 -10.83
CA LEU A 251 -6.68 -15.74 -12.22
C LEU A 251 -5.71 -14.57 -12.42
N THR A 252 -5.61 -13.66 -11.45
CA THR A 252 -4.67 -12.54 -11.52
C THR A 252 -3.22 -13.01 -11.40
N GLY A 253 -2.91 -13.90 -10.45
CA GLY A 253 -1.58 -14.47 -10.29
C GLY A 253 -1.11 -15.22 -11.53
N LEU A 254 -1.97 -16.06 -12.11
CA LEU A 254 -1.70 -16.78 -13.37
C LEU A 254 -1.46 -15.81 -14.54
N LYS A 255 -2.29 -14.77 -14.71
CA LYS A 255 -2.11 -13.75 -15.75
C LYS A 255 -0.77 -13.03 -15.64
N LEU A 256 -0.39 -12.65 -14.42
CA LEU A 256 0.87 -11.95 -14.16
C LEU A 256 2.09 -12.85 -14.35
N SER A 257 1.93 -14.16 -14.19
CA SER A 257 3.00 -15.15 -14.38
C SER A 257 3.19 -15.52 -15.84
N ASP A 258 2.08 -15.67 -16.59
CA ASP A 258 2.10 -16.00 -18.02
C ASP A 258 2.59 -14.84 -18.88
N ARG A 259 2.20 -13.60 -18.52
CA ARG A 259 2.56 -12.41 -19.29
C ARG A 259 3.11 -11.33 -18.37
N ARG A 260 4.36 -10.96 -18.62
CA ARG A 260 4.94 -9.74 -18.07
C ARG A 260 4.10 -8.54 -18.53
N PRO A 261 3.42 -7.81 -17.61
CA PRO A 261 2.77 -6.57 -17.97
C PRO A 261 3.83 -5.63 -18.52
N ARG A 262 3.58 -5.01 -19.67
CA ARG A 262 4.43 -3.88 -20.09
C ARG A 262 4.32 -2.83 -18.99
N PRO A 263 5.43 -2.44 -18.34
CA PRO A 263 5.38 -1.38 -17.35
C PRO A 263 4.89 -0.13 -18.09
N LYS A 264 3.67 0.30 -17.78
CA LYS A 264 3.23 1.63 -18.19
C LYS A 264 3.98 2.60 -17.29
N PRO A 265 4.60 3.66 -17.86
CA PRO A 265 5.08 4.75 -17.02
C PRO A 265 3.92 5.23 -16.16
N LEU A 266 4.21 5.58 -14.91
CA LEU A 266 3.18 6.14 -14.04
C LEU A 266 2.65 7.40 -14.72
N ASP A 267 1.33 7.58 -14.67
CA ASP A 267 0.74 8.84 -15.10
C ASP A 267 1.33 9.97 -14.24
N SER A 268 1.42 11.16 -14.82
CA SER A 268 1.76 12.40 -14.11
C SER A 268 0.99 12.55 -12.78
N SER A 269 -0.28 12.10 -12.74
CA SER A 269 -1.13 12.10 -11.56
C SER A 269 -0.74 11.09 -10.46
N MET A 270 0.24 10.22 -10.72
CA MET A 270 0.76 9.18 -9.83
C MET A 270 2.28 9.30 -9.58
N ALA A 271 2.92 10.34 -10.11
CA ALA A 271 4.37 10.51 -10.04
C ALA A 271 4.91 10.58 -8.59
N MET A 272 4.09 10.95 -7.60
CA MET A 272 4.47 10.98 -6.18
C MET A 272 4.79 9.60 -5.60
N TYR A 273 4.40 8.51 -6.27
CA TYR A 273 4.79 7.16 -5.87
C TYR A 273 6.20 6.78 -6.35
N GLU A 274 6.82 7.58 -7.23
CA GLU A 274 8.18 7.35 -7.76
C GLU A 274 9.27 7.75 -6.76
N LEU A 275 9.42 6.98 -5.68
CA LEU A 275 10.46 7.19 -4.67
C LEU A 275 11.85 6.70 -5.15
N VAL A 276 12.33 7.22 -6.27
CA VAL A 276 13.63 6.86 -6.86
C VAL A 276 14.74 7.66 -6.18
N ILE A 277 15.70 6.95 -5.59
CA ILE A 277 16.92 7.54 -5.02
C ILE A 277 18.06 7.34 -6.03
N GLU A 278 19.06 8.21 -6.12
CA GLU A 278 20.08 8.14 -7.19
C GLU A 278 20.88 6.82 -7.32
N PRO A 279 21.04 5.95 -6.29
CA PRO A 279 21.50 4.57 -6.48
C PRO A 279 20.45 3.65 -7.12
N ASP A 280 19.16 4.01 -7.02
CA ASP A 280 17.98 3.33 -7.57
C ASP A 280 17.57 3.83 -8.97
N ARG A 281 18.19 4.87 -9.54
CA ARG A 281 18.02 5.21 -10.97
C ARG A 281 18.46 4.08 -11.90
N TYR A 282 19.32 3.18 -11.40
CA TYR A 282 19.66 1.91 -12.04
C TYR A 282 18.69 0.76 -11.70
N ASN A 283 17.77 0.97 -10.74
CA ASN A 283 16.86 -0.03 -10.15
C ASN A 283 15.43 0.08 -10.64
N THR A 284 15.01 1.23 -11.15
CA THR A 284 13.86 1.36 -12.03
C THR A 284 14.38 1.62 -13.43
N PRO A 285 14.42 0.63 -14.33
CA PRO A 285 14.73 0.94 -15.70
C PRO A 285 13.61 1.85 -16.22
N SER A 286 13.95 3.11 -16.52
CA SER A 286 13.09 4.02 -17.27
C SER A 286 12.79 3.48 -18.69
N SER A 287 13.49 2.42 -19.09
CA SER A 287 13.30 1.68 -20.33
C SER A 287 12.59 0.35 -20.06
N ALA A 288 11.70 -0.03 -20.99
CA ALA A 288 11.09 -1.36 -20.98
C ALA A 288 12.15 -2.46 -20.77
N PRO A 289 11.84 -3.51 -20.00
CA PRO A 289 12.74 -4.66 -19.87
C PRO A 289 13.03 -5.22 -21.27
N ALA A 290 14.30 -5.40 -21.59
CA ALA A 290 14.75 -5.91 -22.89
C ALA A 290 14.31 -7.37 -23.14
N SER A 291 13.78 -8.06 -22.12
CA SER A 291 13.34 -9.45 -22.16
C SER A 291 11.85 -9.56 -21.80
N ALA A 292 11.16 -10.47 -22.51
CA ALA A 292 9.78 -10.85 -22.19
C ALA A 292 9.67 -11.66 -20.88
N LEU A 293 10.80 -12.19 -20.37
CA LEU A 293 10.87 -13.03 -19.18
C LEU A 293 11.18 -12.19 -17.92
N TYR A 294 10.72 -12.68 -16.77
CA TYR A 294 11.10 -12.15 -15.46
C TYR A 294 12.50 -12.61 -15.06
N SER A 295 13.11 -11.91 -14.09
CA SER A 295 14.30 -12.45 -13.42
C SER A 295 13.94 -13.71 -12.61
N GLY A 296 14.92 -14.61 -12.42
CA GLY A 296 14.72 -15.84 -11.66
C GLY A 296 14.11 -15.64 -10.25
N PRO A 297 14.57 -14.65 -9.44
CA PRO A 297 13.94 -14.36 -8.16
C PRO A 297 12.46 -13.98 -8.25
N THR A 298 12.09 -13.13 -9.22
CA THR A 298 10.70 -12.71 -9.42
C THR A 298 9.83 -13.88 -9.86
N GLU A 299 10.32 -14.70 -10.79
CA GLU A 299 9.61 -15.90 -11.25
C GLU A 299 9.35 -16.87 -10.08
N GLN A 300 10.36 -17.11 -9.24
CA GLN A 300 10.21 -17.94 -8.04
C GLN A 300 9.20 -17.36 -7.05
N ALA A 301 9.21 -16.05 -6.83
CA ALA A 301 8.26 -15.37 -5.93
C ALA A 301 6.81 -15.50 -6.44
N LEU A 302 6.59 -15.26 -7.74
CA LEU A 302 5.26 -15.42 -8.36
C LEU A 302 4.79 -16.88 -8.33
N MET A 303 5.70 -17.82 -8.58
CA MET A 303 5.39 -19.25 -8.48
C MET A 303 4.98 -19.63 -7.05
N LYS A 304 5.74 -19.20 -6.03
CA LYS A 304 5.40 -19.42 -4.61
C LYS A 304 4.02 -18.85 -4.28
N ILE A 305 3.72 -17.63 -4.71
CA ILE A 305 2.40 -17.00 -4.50
C ILE A 305 1.28 -17.79 -5.18
N ASN A 306 1.45 -18.19 -6.44
CA ASN A 306 0.45 -18.99 -7.15
C ASN A 306 0.20 -20.33 -6.46
N THR A 307 1.24 -21.00 -6.00
CA THR A 307 1.10 -22.24 -5.22
C THR A 307 0.31 -22.00 -3.93
N CYS A 308 0.61 -20.94 -3.18
CA CYS A 308 -0.16 -20.58 -1.99
C CYS A 308 -1.64 -20.32 -2.29
N LEU A 309 -1.93 -19.62 -3.40
CA LEU A 309 -3.30 -19.33 -3.85
C LEU A 309 -4.05 -20.60 -4.23
N LEU A 310 -3.42 -21.51 -4.98
CA LEU A 310 -4.01 -22.79 -5.39
C LEU A 310 -4.25 -23.70 -4.19
N ASN A 311 -3.30 -23.79 -3.25
CA ASN A 311 -3.47 -24.58 -2.03
C ASN A 311 -4.61 -24.03 -1.15
N THR A 312 -4.74 -22.71 -1.06
CA THR A 312 -5.85 -22.06 -0.34
C THR A 312 -7.18 -22.35 -1.02
N LEU A 313 -7.22 -22.30 -2.36
CA LEU A 313 -8.41 -22.66 -3.13
C LEU A 313 -8.81 -24.13 -2.92
N GLU A 314 -7.85 -25.06 -2.98
CA GLU A 314 -8.08 -26.48 -2.69
C GLU A 314 -8.65 -26.68 -1.29
N THR A 315 -8.02 -26.05 -0.29
CA THR A 315 -8.47 -26.10 1.12
C THR A 315 -9.91 -25.61 1.27
N CYS A 316 -10.27 -24.48 0.63
CA CYS A 316 -11.62 -23.93 0.70
C CYS A 316 -12.68 -24.68 -0.13
N ILE A 317 -12.28 -25.54 -1.07
CA ILE A 317 -13.22 -26.38 -1.84
C ILE A 317 -13.44 -27.72 -1.14
N MET A 318 -12.41 -28.26 -0.49
CA MET A 318 -12.47 -29.55 0.21
C MET A 318 -13.17 -29.49 1.58
N HIS A 319 -13.38 -28.29 2.13
CA HIS A 319 -14.04 -28.02 3.42
C HIS A 319 -15.33 -27.22 3.25
#